data_AF-A0A2E7CXH5-F1
#
_entry.id   AF-A0A2E7CXH5-F1
#
_cell.length_a   1.000
_cell.length_b   1.000
_cell.length_c   1.000
_cell.angle_alpha   90.00
_cell.angle_beta   90.00
_cell.angle_gamma   90.00
#
_symmetry.space_group_name_H-M   'P 1'
#
loop_
_entity.id
_entity.type
_entity.pdbx_description
1 polymer ?
#
loop_
_entity_poly.entity_id
_entity_poly.type
_entity_poly.pdbx_seq_one_letter_code
_entity_poly.pdbx_strand_id
1 'polypeptide(L)'
;MAVNRDWCGMRGTSLKAVLTLAITGSIFSLGVADEKLTPQPVQDKNKVQGELLALLQDDAAEAGEGGANQTVAGEWHIRTFYGVAQCILCHSRAPSNAPTLPGGTRIKIVDDGWILYSEYPIWAQKDKHVQAYAVLLNERSKKMGELLGTDVSRDQRCIACHSGTPIALVEADEKGLVNKEAITNVDLMYGVTCEGCHGGSGGEDGWYNPHTRQPVKPYKDDTWRFMTPDQKKKHGFNDVRSPAARARLCSSCHLGDAGMGRVVTHDMYAAGHPPLPGFEIESFIDQMPRHWRFFDEKKDKGKSNFIENTKDELYKGDRFKEDSLLRTRSMLIGSIVVLSQNVKLISDLTNNSDAGGLKIKPEWPELAQFECFACHHDLKYPGWRQTRKPPGVPGRPTLREWPMAIPKIAVKFGGLDEVAFDKALKAVVSASVARTLGDANKLKASSDAFAKWADEAAANLERTVIGRDQGKAILQAICDVCANETLDYDSARQMAWAFMIVEREVRGERNVVVDLGKELGDALTFGNPLRGYADDDSFLAALKSLDYNPDGDGNDGLFLLNLRKGRTAKRDLPDGESQLPTIEVDLTKTMPVYGSYEPDEFKKRFAKVAELVDKL
;
A
#
# COMPACT_ATOMS: atom_id res chain seq x y z
N MET A 1 25.04 23.70 -56.33
CA MET A 1 23.92 24.15 -57.17
C MET A 1 22.77 24.53 -56.26
N ALA A 2 22.38 25.81 -56.31
CA ALA A 2 21.20 26.50 -55.76
C ALA A 2 20.77 26.18 -54.29
N VAL A 3 20.94 27.02 -53.24
CA VAL A 3 20.61 28.47 -53.04
C VAL A 3 19.08 28.65 -53.07
N ASN A 4 18.31 29.22 -52.13
CA ASN A 4 18.48 30.20 -51.03
C ASN A 4 17.17 30.19 -50.18
N ARG A 5 17.17 30.45 -48.85
CA ARG A 5 16.87 31.75 -48.15
C ARG A 5 15.43 32.29 -48.39
N ASP A 6 14.65 32.81 -47.44
CA ASP A 6 14.96 33.68 -46.29
C ASP A 6 13.75 33.84 -45.33
N TRP A 7 14.06 34.09 -44.05
CA TRP A 7 13.46 35.07 -43.08
C TRP A 7 12.11 34.79 -42.39
N CYS A 8 12.00 34.75 -41.04
CA CYS A 8 12.33 35.71 -39.96
C CYS A 8 11.26 36.82 -39.77
N GLY A 9 10.59 36.86 -38.59
CA GLY A 9 9.62 37.94 -38.30
C GLY A 9 8.74 37.82 -37.04
N MET A 10 9.34 37.74 -35.86
CA MET A 10 8.98 38.40 -34.58
C MET A 10 7.54 38.88 -34.21
N ARG A 11 7.22 38.64 -32.92
CA ARG A 11 6.44 39.45 -31.93
C ARG A 11 4.93 39.20 -31.74
N GLY A 12 4.63 38.46 -30.66
CA GLY A 12 3.90 38.91 -29.45
C GLY A 12 2.48 39.46 -29.58
N THR A 13 1.52 38.80 -28.92
CA THR A 13 0.50 39.43 -28.06
C THR A 13 -0.30 38.36 -27.29
N SER A 14 -0.94 38.83 -26.23
CA SER A 14 -1.35 38.15 -25.00
C SER A 14 -2.74 37.52 -25.00
N LEU A 15 -2.96 36.65 -24.00
CA LEU A 15 -4.19 36.46 -23.17
C LEU A 15 -5.59 36.61 -23.81
N LYS A 16 -6.42 35.59 -23.54
CA LYS A 16 -7.90 35.49 -23.61
C LYS A 16 -8.49 34.95 -24.92
N ALA A 17 -8.85 33.67 -24.91
CA ALA A 17 -10.16 33.18 -25.37
C ALA A 17 -10.29 31.68 -25.03
N VAL A 18 -10.72 31.41 -23.80
CA VAL A 18 -11.28 30.13 -23.36
C VAL A 18 -12.76 30.39 -23.07
N LEU A 19 -13.59 29.38 -23.37
CA LEU A 19 -15.04 29.27 -23.21
C LEU A 19 -15.90 30.01 -24.25
N THR A 20 -16.62 29.24 -25.09
CA THR A 20 -18.08 29.00 -24.96
C THR A 20 -18.55 28.16 -26.15
N LEU A 21 -19.16 26.99 -25.89
CA LEU A 21 -20.42 26.48 -26.45
C LEU A 21 -20.42 24.95 -26.49
N ALA A 22 -21.15 24.37 -25.55
CA ALA A 22 -21.85 23.12 -25.72
C ALA A 22 -23.33 23.44 -26.03
N ILE A 23 -24.01 22.45 -26.62
CA ILE A 23 -25.46 22.25 -26.72
C ILE A 23 -26.12 22.84 -27.98
N THR A 24 -26.40 21.98 -28.94
CA THR A 24 -27.79 21.61 -29.33
C THR A 24 -27.75 20.37 -30.22
N GLY A 25 -28.51 19.35 -29.83
CA GLY A 25 -28.74 18.17 -30.64
C GLY A 25 -29.78 18.44 -31.73
N SER A 26 -29.75 17.64 -32.79
CA SER A 26 -30.94 17.37 -33.60
C SER A 26 -30.77 16.04 -34.34
N ILE A 27 -31.77 15.20 -34.14
CA ILE A 27 -32.07 13.94 -34.82
C ILE A 27 -32.52 14.27 -36.24
N PHE A 28 -31.97 13.59 -37.24
CA PHE A 28 -32.67 13.33 -38.50
C PHE A 28 -32.29 11.95 -39.02
N SER A 29 -33.30 11.11 -39.21
CA SER A 29 -33.23 9.83 -39.91
C SER A 29 -34.07 9.96 -41.18
N LEU A 30 -33.48 9.66 -42.33
CA LEU A 30 -34.17 9.33 -43.58
C LEU A 30 -33.31 8.26 -44.28
N GLY A 31 -33.87 7.05 -44.42
CA GLY A 31 -33.22 5.91 -45.05
C GLY A 31 -33.59 5.77 -46.53
N VAL A 32 -32.76 5.04 -47.27
CA VAL A 32 -33.14 4.13 -48.36
C VAL A 32 -32.11 2.97 -48.38
N ALA A 33 -32.62 1.75 -48.54
CA ALA A 33 -31.93 0.48 -48.45
C ALA A 33 -31.15 0.08 -49.72
N ASP A 34 -30.09 -0.72 -49.56
CA ASP A 34 -29.87 -1.91 -50.40
C ASP A 34 -28.95 -2.94 -49.70
N GLU A 35 -29.26 -4.23 -49.87
CA GLU A 35 -28.69 -5.39 -49.16
C GLU A 35 -27.33 -5.83 -49.71
N LYS A 36 -26.41 -6.24 -48.81
CA LYS A 36 -25.61 -7.48 -48.91
C LYS A 36 -24.76 -7.74 -47.64
N LEU A 37 -25.09 -8.83 -46.96
CA LEU A 37 -24.28 -9.67 -46.05
C LEU A 37 -23.11 -9.01 -45.30
N THR A 38 -23.32 -8.68 -44.02
CA THR A 38 -22.29 -8.37 -43.03
C THR A 38 -22.40 -9.29 -41.79
N PRO A 39 -21.27 -9.63 -41.13
CA PRO A 39 -21.29 -10.41 -39.88
C PRO A 39 -21.95 -9.60 -38.76
N GLN A 40 -22.80 -10.25 -37.97
CA GLN A 40 -23.49 -9.65 -36.82
C GLN A 40 -22.47 -9.07 -35.81
N PRO A 41 -22.52 -7.77 -35.48
CA PRO A 41 -21.79 -7.22 -34.35
C PRO A 41 -22.47 -7.68 -33.05
N VAL A 42 -21.67 -8.14 -32.08
CA VAL A 42 -22.15 -8.37 -30.70
C VAL A 42 -22.64 -7.03 -30.17
N GLN A 43 -23.95 -6.80 -30.25
CA GLN A 43 -24.59 -5.69 -29.60
C GLN A 43 -24.69 -6.01 -28.12
N ASP A 44 -24.26 -5.01 -27.34
CA ASP A 44 -24.38 -4.88 -25.90
C ASP A 44 -23.20 -5.43 -25.07
N LYS A 45 -22.06 -4.71 -25.14
CA LYS A 45 -20.88 -4.89 -24.28
C LYS A 45 -21.21 -4.76 -22.78
N ASN A 46 -22.25 -3.99 -22.42
CA ASN A 46 -22.71 -3.85 -21.04
C ASN A 46 -23.43 -5.11 -20.53
N LYS A 47 -24.03 -5.89 -21.43
CA LYS A 47 -24.74 -7.12 -21.07
C LYS A 47 -23.77 -8.25 -20.73
N VAL A 48 -22.70 -8.43 -21.50
CA VAL A 48 -21.67 -9.46 -21.24
C VAL A 48 -20.86 -9.14 -19.97
N GLN A 49 -20.57 -7.86 -19.73
CA GLN A 49 -19.89 -7.41 -18.52
C GLN A 49 -20.81 -7.50 -17.28
N GLY A 50 -22.11 -7.26 -17.45
CA GLY A 50 -23.13 -7.48 -16.43
C GLY A 50 -23.38 -8.96 -16.11
N GLU A 51 -23.36 -9.84 -17.11
CA GLU A 51 -23.51 -11.30 -16.95
C GLU A 51 -22.29 -11.92 -16.24
N LEU A 52 -21.07 -11.42 -16.49
CA LEU A 52 -19.87 -11.85 -15.78
C LEU A 52 -19.85 -11.34 -14.32
N LEU A 53 -20.33 -10.11 -14.06
CA LEU A 53 -20.52 -9.59 -12.70
C LEU A 53 -21.63 -10.34 -11.94
N ALA A 54 -22.70 -10.76 -12.63
CA ALA A 54 -23.76 -11.58 -12.04
C ALA A 54 -23.25 -12.97 -11.67
N LEU A 55 -22.46 -13.63 -12.52
CA LEU A 55 -21.81 -14.91 -12.21
C LEU A 55 -20.87 -14.82 -10.99
N LEU A 56 -20.14 -13.72 -10.83
CA LEU A 56 -19.28 -13.48 -9.66
C LEU A 56 -20.06 -13.09 -8.38
N GLN A 57 -21.32 -12.65 -8.52
CA GLN A 57 -22.19 -12.27 -7.40
C GLN A 57 -23.11 -13.43 -6.96
N ASP A 58 -23.55 -14.28 -7.88
CA ASP A 58 -24.39 -15.45 -7.58
C ASP A 58 -23.59 -16.53 -6.82
N ASP A 59 -22.30 -16.72 -7.12
CA ASP A 59 -21.39 -17.56 -6.33
C ASP A 59 -21.24 -17.06 -4.86
N ALA A 60 -21.50 -15.77 -4.60
CA ALA A 60 -21.51 -15.19 -3.26
C ALA A 60 -22.88 -15.26 -2.57
N ALA A 61 -23.97 -15.45 -3.32
CA ALA A 61 -25.34 -15.46 -2.83
C ALA A 61 -25.89 -16.87 -2.51
N GLU A 62 -25.37 -17.93 -3.16
CA GLU A 62 -25.77 -19.33 -2.87
C GLU A 62 -25.14 -19.91 -1.59
N ALA A 63 -24.26 -19.17 -0.90
CA ALA A 63 -23.71 -19.54 0.40
C ALA A 63 -24.70 -19.22 1.55
N GLY A 64 -25.91 -19.80 1.48
CA GLY A 64 -26.95 -19.71 2.51
C GLY A 64 -27.38 -21.09 3.01
N GLU A 65 -27.17 -21.31 4.31
CA GLU A 65 -27.67 -22.44 5.14
C GLU A 65 -26.94 -23.79 5.03
N GLY A 66 -25.70 -23.85 5.54
CA GLY A 66 -25.02 -25.10 5.86
C GLY A 66 -23.61 -24.88 6.37
N GLY A 67 -23.25 -25.47 7.51
CA GLY A 67 -22.00 -25.17 8.24
C GLY A 67 -20.69 -25.47 7.50
N ALA A 68 -19.66 -24.70 7.88
CA ALA A 68 -18.22 -25.00 7.81
C ALA A 68 -17.55 -25.11 6.41
N ASN A 69 -17.14 -23.96 5.85
CA ASN A 69 -15.76 -23.65 5.39
C ASN A 69 -15.78 -22.32 4.62
N GLN A 70 -15.46 -21.21 5.28
CA GLN A 70 -15.17 -19.94 4.60
C GLN A 70 -13.68 -19.90 4.25
N THR A 71 -13.33 -20.34 3.05
CA THR A 71 -12.04 -19.98 2.44
C THR A 71 -12.18 -18.59 1.82
N VAL A 72 -11.47 -17.62 2.40
CA VAL A 72 -11.65 -16.17 2.18
C VAL A 72 -11.06 -15.73 0.83
N ALA A 73 -11.78 -16.01 -0.25
CA ALA A 73 -11.78 -15.22 -1.47
C ALA A 73 -13.07 -14.36 -1.44
N GLY A 74 -13.09 -13.25 -0.69
CA GLY A 74 -14.37 -12.53 -0.50
C GLY A 74 -14.37 -11.26 0.36
N GLU A 75 -13.25 -10.54 0.53
CA GLU A 75 -13.30 -9.26 1.25
C GLU A 75 -13.40 -8.01 0.36
N TRP A 76 -13.03 -8.10 -0.92
CA TRP A 76 -13.01 -6.96 -1.84
C TRP A 76 -14.17 -7.07 -2.82
N HIS A 77 -15.17 -6.19 -2.69
CA HIS A 77 -16.20 -6.05 -3.72
C HIS A 77 -15.56 -5.42 -4.96
N ILE A 78 -15.27 -6.23 -5.97
CA ILE A 78 -14.70 -5.76 -7.23
C ILE A 78 -15.78 -4.94 -7.95
N ARG A 79 -15.63 -3.62 -7.95
CA ARG A 79 -16.46 -2.65 -8.68
C ARG A 79 -15.67 -2.01 -9.80
N THR A 80 -16.37 -1.56 -10.84
CA THR A 80 -15.76 -0.78 -11.91
C THR A 80 -15.17 0.52 -11.35
N PHE A 81 -14.09 0.97 -11.97
CA PHE A 81 -13.53 2.28 -11.68
C PHE A 81 -14.39 3.34 -12.37
N TYR A 82 -14.54 4.48 -11.72
CA TYR A 82 -15.13 5.67 -12.33
C TYR A 82 -14.07 6.49 -13.09
N GLY A 83 -12.81 6.38 -12.64
CA GLY A 83 -11.61 6.92 -13.28
C GLY A 83 -10.97 8.05 -12.48
N VAL A 84 -9.64 8.05 -12.41
CA VAL A 84 -8.85 9.02 -11.64
C VAL A 84 -9.16 10.47 -12.00
N ALA A 85 -9.50 10.72 -13.27
CA ALA A 85 -9.87 12.06 -13.78
C ALA A 85 -11.02 12.72 -13.00
N GLN A 86 -11.90 11.92 -12.40
CA GLN A 86 -13.08 12.40 -11.70
C GLN A 86 -12.74 12.80 -10.26
N CYS A 87 -11.76 12.13 -9.65
CA CYS A 87 -11.20 12.54 -8.36
C CYS A 87 -10.55 13.94 -8.46
N ILE A 88 -9.86 14.22 -9.57
CA ILE A 88 -9.15 15.49 -9.84
C ILE A 88 -10.08 16.70 -9.70
N LEU A 89 -11.35 16.58 -10.10
CA LEU A 89 -12.31 17.68 -10.09
C LEU A 89 -12.51 18.29 -8.69
N CYS A 90 -12.41 17.47 -7.63
CA CYS A 90 -12.58 17.92 -6.25
C CYS A 90 -11.28 17.95 -5.44
N HIS A 91 -10.27 17.17 -5.82
CA HIS A 91 -9.04 16.96 -5.03
C HIS A 91 -7.80 17.70 -5.56
N SER A 92 -7.97 18.66 -6.47
CA SER A 92 -6.84 19.40 -7.08
C SER A 92 -6.53 20.76 -6.45
N ARG A 93 -7.49 21.38 -5.78
CA ARG A 93 -7.31 22.70 -5.13
C ARG A 93 -8.41 22.95 -4.10
N ALA A 94 -8.05 23.67 -3.03
CA ALA A 94 -9.02 24.19 -2.07
C ALA A 94 -10.11 25.03 -2.76
N PRO A 95 -11.40 24.81 -2.42
CA PRO A 95 -12.51 25.51 -3.05
C PRO A 95 -12.44 27.00 -2.72
N SER A 96 -11.85 27.78 -3.62
CA SER A 96 -11.65 29.23 -3.42
C SER A 96 -12.64 30.05 -4.23
N ASN A 97 -13.31 29.46 -5.22
CA ASN A 97 -14.25 30.13 -6.10
C ASN A 97 -15.50 29.26 -6.31
N ALA A 98 -16.50 29.38 -5.42
CA ALA A 98 -17.81 28.77 -5.63
C ALA A 98 -18.45 29.33 -6.92
N PRO A 99 -18.83 28.49 -7.90
CA PRO A 99 -19.58 28.96 -9.04
C PRO A 99 -20.91 29.57 -8.59
N THR A 100 -21.27 30.70 -9.18
CA THR A 100 -22.57 31.33 -8.98
C THR A 100 -23.53 30.77 -10.03
N LEU A 101 -24.58 30.10 -9.58
CA LEU A 101 -25.65 29.58 -10.42
C LEU A 101 -26.56 30.72 -10.91
N PRO A 102 -27.34 30.51 -11.98
CA PRO A 102 -28.41 31.41 -12.37
C PRO A 102 -29.30 31.76 -11.16
N GLY A 103 -29.60 33.06 -10.98
CA GLY A 103 -30.34 33.56 -9.82
C GLY A 103 -29.47 33.94 -8.60
N GLY A 104 -28.15 33.86 -8.69
CA GLY A 104 -27.24 34.35 -7.65
C GLY A 104 -26.92 33.34 -6.54
N THR A 105 -27.47 32.13 -6.62
CA THR A 105 -27.17 31.04 -5.66
C THR A 105 -25.74 30.58 -5.81
N ARG A 106 -24.95 30.61 -4.72
CA ARG A 106 -23.57 30.11 -4.72
C ARG A 106 -23.52 28.70 -4.15
N ILE A 107 -22.96 27.73 -4.90
CA ILE A 107 -22.63 26.41 -4.34
C ILE A 107 -21.37 26.59 -3.49
N LYS A 108 -21.54 26.83 -2.19
CA LYS A 108 -20.40 27.01 -1.28
C LYS A 108 -19.87 25.64 -0.86
N ILE A 109 -18.85 25.15 -1.59
CA ILE A 109 -17.98 24.08 -1.07
C ILE A 109 -17.15 24.72 0.06
N VAL A 110 -17.40 24.32 1.30
CA VAL A 110 -16.70 24.85 2.48
C VAL A 110 -15.52 23.95 2.80
N ASP A 111 -14.30 24.51 2.88
CA ASP A 111 -13.19 23.86 3.56
C ASP A 111 -13.38 23.97 5.08
N ASP A 112 -13.80 22.88 5.72
CA ASP A 112 -13.89 22.75 7.16
C ASP A 112 -12.65 22.07 7.79
N GLY A 113 -11.60 21.85 7.00
CA GLY A 113 -10.34 21.24 7.44
C GLY A 113 -10.41 19.73 7.62
N TRP A 114 -11.45 19.05 7.13
CA TRP A 114 -11.56 17.60 7.22
C TRP A 114 -10.58 16.87 6.27
N ILE A 115 -10.40 17.40 5.05
CA ILE A 115 -9.51 16.90 3.99
C ILE A 115 -8.51 18.01 3.56
N LEU A 116 -7.59 17.72 2.64
CA LEU A 116 -6.62 18.69 2.13
C LEU A 116 -7.14 19.48 0.92
N TYR A 117 -7.98 18.86 0.08
CA TYR A 117 -8.35 19.36 -1.27
C TYR A 117 -7.16 19.51 -2.24
N SER A 118 -5.98 19.03 -1.87
CA SER A 118 -4.76 19.05 -2.69
C SER A 118 -4.15 17.65 -2.81
N GLU A 119 -4.95 16.61 -2.61
CA GLU A 119 -4.47 15.23 -2.62
C GLU A 119 -3.91 14.83 -3.99
N TYR A 120 -4.57 15.25 -5.08
CA TYR A 120 -4.13 14.95 -6.45
C TYR A 120 -2.73 15.52 -6.78
N PRO A 121 -2.44 16.83 -6.65
CA PRO A 121 -1.11 17.35 -7.00
C PRO A 121 0.00 16.77 -6.12
N ILE A 122 -0.30 16.35 -4.88
CA ILE A 122 0.67 15.67 -4.01
C ILE A 122 0.97 14.27 -4.56
N TRP A 123 -0.06 13.49 -4.87
CA TRP A 123 0.08 12.16 -5.46
C TRP A 123 0.82 12.21 -6.80
N ALA A 124 0.35 13.03 -7.74
CA ALA A 124 0.83 13.08 -9.12
C ALA A 124 2.30 13.50 -9.25
N GLN A 125 2.80 14.33 -8.33
CA GLN A 125 4.17 14.88 -8.43
C GLN A 125 5.18 14.12 -7.57
N LYS A 126 4.74 13.53 -6.45
CA LYS A 126 5.65 13.09 -5.39
C LYS A 126 5.45 11.63 -5.00
N ASP A 127 4.38 10.97 -5.42
CA ASP A 127 4.13 9.59 -5.03
C ASP A 127 4.87 8.63 -5.95
N LYS A 128 5.29 7.48 -5.43
CA LYS A 128 5.87 6.39 -6.23
C LYS A 128 4.79 5.49 -6.80
N HIS A 129 3.61 5.48 -6.21
CA HIS A 129 2.45 4.76 -6.70
C HIS A 129 2.08 5.19 -8.13
N VAL A 130 2.14 6.50 -8.45
CA VAL A 130 1.90 6.99 -9.82
C VAL A 130 2.98 6.55 -10.82
N GLN A 131 4.16 6.19 -10.32
CA GLN A 131 5.30 5.74 -11.14
C GLN A 131 5.32 4.22 -11.33
N ALA A 132 4.45 3.48 -10.64
CA ALA A 132 4.53 2.02 -10.55
C ALA A 132 4.50 1.37 -11.95
N TYR A 133 3.54 1.72 -12.80
CA TYR A 133 3.48 1.19 -14.17
C TYR A 133 4.72 1.56 -14.99
N ALA A 134 5.19 2.81 -14.91
CA ALA A 134 6.35 3.29 -15.66
C ALA A 134 7.65 2.51 -15.35
N VAL A 135 7.75 1.88 -14.18
CA VAL A 135 8.89 0.99 -13.85
C VAL A 135 8.91 -0.24 -14.76
N LEU A 136 7.77 -0.73 -15.25
CA LEU A 136 7.69 -1.86 -16.19
C LEU A 136 8.30 -1.54 -17.56
N LEU A 137 8.57 -0.26 -17.84
CA LEU A 137 9.11 0.21 -19.12
C LEU A 137 10.62 0.48 -19.06
N ASN A 138 11.27 0.29 -17.91
CA ASN A 138 12.70 0.51 -17.76
C ASN A 138 13.56 -0.67 -18.28
N GLU A 139 14.86 -0.46 -18.39
CA GLU A 139 15.80 -1.45 -18.94
C GLU A 139 15.85 -2.76 -18.12
N ARG A 140 15.71 -2.69 -16.79
CA ARG A 140 15.64 -3.90 -15.95
C ARG A 140 14.39 -4.71 -16.26
N SER A 141 13.24 -4.05 -16.36
CA SER A 141 11.95 -4.69 -16.64
C SER A 141 11.94 -5.30 -18.05
N LYS A 142 12.50 -4.60 -19.04
CA LYS A 142 12.72 -5.19 -20.37
C LYS A 142 13.59 -6.45 -20.29
N LYS A 143 14.68 -6.40 -19.51
CA LYS A 143 15.55 -7.57 -19.32
C LYS A 143 14.83 -8.72 -18.63
N MET A 144 13.99 -8.43 -17.65
CA MET A 144 13.12 -9.43 -17.03
C MET A 144 12.19 -10.06 -18.06
N GLY A 145 11.56 -9.24 -18.93
CA GLY A 145 10.69 -9.74 -20.00
C GLY A 145 11.40 -10.69 -20.97
N GLU A 146 12.64 -10.40 -21.33
CA GLU A 146 13.49 -11.32 -22.13
C GLU A 146 13.71 -12.67 -21.44
N LEU A 147 14.02 -12.65 -20.13
CA LEU A 147 14.30 -13.86 -19.36
C LEU A 147 13.04 -14.67 -19.04
N LEU A 148 11.91 -13.99 -18.82
CA LEU A 148 10.61 -14.61 -18.52
C LEU A 148 9.82 -14.99 -19.79
N GLY A 149 10.27 -14.55 -20.97
CA GLY A 149 9.58 -14.80 -22.24
C GLY A 149 8.22 -14.09 -22.35
N THR A 150 8.08 -12.91 -21.74
CA THR A 150 6.80 -12.16 -21.69
C THR A 150 7.03 -10.65 -21.85
N ASP A 151 5.98 -9.93 -22.23
CA ASP A 151 5.96 -8.46 -22.15
C ASP A 151 5.48 -8.05 -20.76
N VAL A 152 6.41 -7.74 -19.85
CA VAL A 152 6.09 -7.37 -18.47
C VAL A 152 5.22 -6.13 -18.35
N SER A 153 5.18 -5.26 -19.37
CA SER A 153 4.30 -4.08 -19.39
C SER A 153 2.84 -4.42 -19.68
N ARG A 154 2.56 -5.66 -20.08
CA ARG A 154 1.23 -6.18 -20.39
C ARG A 154 0.92 -7.48 -19.66
N ASP A 155 1.89 -8.09 -19.00
CA ASP A 155 1.71 -9.30 -18.23
C ASP A 155 0.85 -9.04 -16.99
N GLN A 156 -0.28 -9.73 -16.88
CA GLN A 156 -1.23 -9.57 -15.77
C GLN A 156 -0.56 -9.75 -14.39
N ARG A 157 0.46 -10.61 -14.29
CA ARG A 157 1.21 -10.85 -13.05
C ARG A 157 1.98 -9.61 -12.59
N CYS A 158 2.45 -8.80 -13.54
CA CYS A 158 3.15 -7.55 -13.26
C CYS A 158 2.16 -6.41 -13.00
N ILE A 159 1.12 -6.31 -13.82
CA ILE A 159 0.11 -5.25 -13.72
C ILE A 159 -0.68 -5.30 -12.40
N ALA A 160 -0.95 -6.50 -11.87
CA ALA A 160 -1.68 -6.67 -10.61
C ALA A 160 -1.09 -5.84 -9.44
N CYS A 161 0.24 -5.67 -9.39
CA CYS A 161 0.93 -4.85 -8.40
C CYS A 161 1.25 -3.42 -8.90
N HIS A 162 1.39 -3.24 -10.22
CA HIS A 162 1.90 -2.00 -10.80
C HIS A 162 0.83 -1.03 -11.31
N SER A 163 -0.48 -1.36 -11.22
CA SER A 163 -1.58 -0.42 -11.50
C SER A 163 -2.62 -0.30 -10.38
N GLY A 164 -2.70 -1.27 -9.46
CA GLY A 164 -3.73 -1.27 -8.39
C GLY A 164 -5.15 -1.54 -8.87
N THR A 165 -5.40 -1.52 -10.18
CA THR A 165 -6.67 -1.93 -10.80
C THR A 165 -6.85 -3.44 -10.62
N PRO A 166 -8.03 -3.91 -10.16
CA PRO A 166 -8.32 -5.34 -10.09
C PRO A 166 -8.16 -5.97 -11.47
N ILE A 167 -7.25 -6.95 -11.59
CA ILE A 167 -6.89 -7.52 -12.90
C ILE A 167 -8.06 -8.27 -13.55
N ALA A 168 -9.02 -8.73 -12.76
CA ALA A 168 -10.29 -9.28 -13.23
C ALA A 168 -11.14 -8.29 -14.06
N LEU A 169 -10.87 -6.98 -13.93
CA LEU A 169 -11.52 -5.92 -14.72
C LEU A 169 -10.74 -5.52 -15.97
N VAL A 170 -9.57 -6.14 -16.19
CA VAL A 170 -8.67 -5.77 -17.27
C VAL A 170 -8.70 -6.85 -18.35
N GLU A 171 -9.20 -6.46 -19.53
CA GLU A 171 -9.29 -7.37 -20.67
C GLU A 171 -7.90 -7.82 -21.15
N ALA A 172 -7.78 -9.11 -21.43
CA ALA A 172 -6.59 -9.72 -22.03
C ALA A 172 -6.82 -10.08 -23.51
N ASP A 173 -5.73 -10.14 -24.26
CA ASP A 173 -5.70 -10.58 -25.65
C ASP A 173 -5.65 -12.11 -25.76
N GLU A 174 -5.63 -12.61 -26.99
CA GLU A 174 -5.52 -14.03 -27.32
C GLU A 174 -4.27 -14.73 -26.75
N LYS A 175 -3.25 -13.97 -26.33
CA LYS A 175 -2.01 -14.46 -25.71
C LYS A 175 -2.05 -14.38 -24.18
N GLY A 176 -3.17 -13.94 -23.60
CA GLY A 176 -3.32 -13.74 -22.16
C GLY A 176 -2.62 -12.50 -21.62
N LEU A 177 -2.21 -11.57 -22.50
CA LEU A 177 -1.60 -10.29 -22.10
C LEU A 177 -2.66 -9.20 -22.08
N VAL A 178 -2.57 -8.24 -21.18
CA VAL A 178 -3.46 -7.07 -21.14
C VAL A 178 -3.52 -6.39 -22.51
N ASN A 179 -4.73 -6.07 -22.98
CA ASN A 179 -4.95 -5.43 -24.27
C ASN A 179 -4.16 -4.11 -24.40
N LYS A 180 -3.65 -3.82 -25.60
CA LYS A 180 -2.84 -2.62 -25.84
C LYS A 180 -3.64 -1.34 -25.63
N GLU A 181 -4.91 -1.37 -25.97
CA GLU A 181 -5.84 -0.26 -25.76
C GLU A 181 -6.08 -0.05 -24.26
N ALA A 182 -6.18 -1.12 -23.47
CA ALA A 182 -6.37 -1.04 -22.03
C ALA A 182 -5.18 -0.37 -21.33
N ILE A 183 -3.93 -0.68 -21.69
CA ILE A 183 -2.75 -0.03 -21.07
C ILE A 183 -2.61 1.47 -21.41
N THR A 184 -3.35 1.97 -22.40
CA THR A 184 -3.45 3.41 -22.70
C THR A 184 -4.54 4.12 -21.90
N ASN A 185 -5.27 3.39 -21.04
CA ASN A 185 -6.18 4.01 -20.08
C ASN A 185 -5.38 4.70 -18.97
N VAL A 186 -5.80 5.92 -18.59
CA VAL A 186 -5.21 6.69 -17.50
C VAL A 186 -5.17 5.95 -16.16
N ASP A 187 -6.15 5.08 -15.90
CA ASP A 187 -6.25 4.30 -14.67
C ASP A 187 -5.24 3.14 -14.61
N LEU A 188 -4.65 2.76 -15.75
CA LEU A 188 -3.61 1.73 -15.83
C LEU A 188 -2.22 2.35 -16.05
N MET A 189 -2.08 3.29 -16.99
CA MET A 189 -0.77 3.84 -17.37
C MET A 189 -0.09 4.63 -16.23
N TYR A 190 -0.89 5.22 -15.34
CA TYR A 190 -0.41 6.02 -14.20
C TYR A 190 -0.26 5.20 -12.91
N GLY A 191 -0.10 3.90 -13.03
CA GLY A 191 0.15 3.03 -11.90
C GLY A 191 -0.98 3.02 -10.88
N VAL A 192 -0.64 2.99 -9.59
CA VAL A 192 -1.63 2.90 -8.50
C VAL A 192 -2.30 4.26 -8.28
N THR A 193 -3.55 4.38 -8.76
CA THR A 193 -4.39 5.58 -8.68
C THR A 193 -5.21 5.65 -7.37
N CYS A 194 -6.04 6.70 -7.23
CA CYS A 194 -6.89 6.91 -6.05
C CYS A 194 -7.79 5.70 -5.76
N GLU A 195 -8.40 5.12 -6.79
CA GLU A 195 -9.32 3.97 -6.66
C GLU A 195 -8.57 2.66 -6.41
N GLY A 196 -7.28 2.57 -6.75
CA GLY A 196 -6.43 1.44 -6.37
C GLY A 196 -6.26 1.31 -4.84
N CYS A 197 -6.32 2.42 -4.12
CA CYS A 197 -6.30 2.43 -2.65
C CYS A 197 -7.71 2.53 -2.04
N HIS A 198 -8.55 3.45 -2.52
CA HIS A 198 -9.88 3.73 -1.97
C HIS A 198 -10.98 2.78 -2.47
N GLY A 199 -10.66 1.86 -3.38
CA GLY A 199 -11.60 0.94 -4.00
C GLY A 199 -12.31 1.54 -5.22
N GLY A 200 -12.80 0.68 -6.11
CA GLY A 200 -13.53 1.10 -7.31
C GLY A 200 -14.78 1.90 -6.96
N SER A 201 -14.88 3.13 -7.49
CA SER A 201 -15.92 4.11 -7.12
C SER A 201 -17.14 4.10 -8.05
N GLY A 202 -17.06 3.34 -9.15
CA GLY A 202 -18.09 3.25 -10.18
C GLY A 202 -19.23 2.28 -9.85
N GLY A 203 -20.18 2.21 -10.80
CA GLY A 203 -21.45 1.48 -10.65
C GLY A 203 -22.58 2.38 -10.11
N GLU A 204 -23.83 1.88 -10.21
CA GLU A 204 -25.04 2.62 -9.81
C GLU A 204 -25.00 3.05 -8.33
N ASP A 205 -24.58 2.13 -7.46
CA ASP A 205 -24.41 2.35 -6.01
C ASP A 205 -22.95 2.56 -5.61
N GLY A 206 -22.06 2.91 -6.55
CA GLY A 206 -20.65 3.18 -6.29
C GLY A 206 -20.44 4.39 -5.37
N TRP A 207 -19.35 4.40 -4.61
CA TRP A 207 -19.12 5.44 -3.61
C TRP A 207 -18.88 6.83 -4.18
N TYR A 208 -18.59 6.98 -5.48
CA TYR A 208 -18.35 8.29 -6.11
C TYR A 208 -19.44 9.31 -5.77
N ASN A 209 -20.71 8.96 -6.05
CA ASN A 209 -21.84 9.87 -5.86
C ASN A 209 -22.10 10.25 -4.39
N PRO A 210 -22.24 9.32 -3.43
CA PRO A 210 -22.45 9.70 -2.03
C PRO A 210 -21.25 10.45 -1.44
N HIS A 211 -20.02 10.14 -1.86
CA HIS A 211 -18.80 10.82 -1.40
C HIS A 211 -18.74 12.31 -1.79
N THR A 212 -19.17 12.67 -3.00
CA THR A 212 -19.10 14.08 -3.47
C THR A 212 -20.03 15.03 -2.71
N ARG A 213 -20.97 14.51 -1.92
CA ARG A 213 -21.95 15.33 -1.18
C ARG A 213 -21.33 15.90 0.09
N GLN A 214 -21.18 17.22 0.16
CA GLN A 214 -20.78 17.88 1.41
C GLN A 214 -21.85 17.64 2.51
N PRO A 215 -21.44 17.45 3.78
CA PRO A 215 -22.40 17.31 4.88
C PRO A 215 -23.21 18.59 5.08
N VAL A 216 -24.53 18.51 4.92
CA VAL A 216 -25.48 19.61 5.14
C VAL A 216 -26.41 19.27 6.30
N LYS A 217 -26.67 20.23 7.21
CA LYS A 217 -27.61 20.04 8.33
C LYS A 217 -29.07 20.19 7.87
N PRO A 218 -30.03 19.42 8.44
CA PRO A 218 -29.81 18.30 9.35
C PRO A 218 -29.12 17.13 8.64
N TYR A 219 -28.17 16.48 9.33
CA TYR A 219 -27.44 15.37 8.73
C TYR A 219 -28.36 14.17 8.55
N LYS A 220 -28.34 13.58 7.36
CA LYS A 220 -29.07 12.35 7.04
C LYS A 220 -28.27 11.13 7.45
N ASP A 221 -28.96 10.01 7.60
CA ASP A 221 -28.35 8.74 7.98
C ASP A 221 -27.29 8.23 7.00
N ASP A 222 -27.39 8.61 5.73
CA ASP A 222 -26.51 8.28 4.62
C ASP A 222 -25.45 9.36 4.33
N THR A 223 -25.24 10.30 5.26
CA THR A 223 -24.20 11.33 5.10
C THR A 223 -22.81 10.67 5.10
N TRP A 224 -22.17 10.60 3.92
CA TRP A 224 -20.92 9.88 3.67
C TRP A 224 -19.86 10.03 4.76
N ARG A 225 -19.62 11.26 5.23
CA ARG A 225 -18.61 11.54 6.25
C ARG A 225 -18.80 10.70 7.52
N PHE A 226 -20.05 10.51 7.93
CA PHE A 226 -20.44 9.93 9.22
C PHE A 226 -20.86 8.46 9.15
N MET A 227 -20.92 7.88 7.94
CA MET A 227 -21.18 6.46 7.75
C MET A 227 -20.07 5.59 8.37
N THR A 228 -20.46 4.41 8.83
CA THR A 228 -19.52 3.38 9.33
C THR A 228 -18.66 2.83 8.19
N PRO A 229 -17.50 2.23 8.48
CA PRO A 229 -16.70 1.51 7.49
C PRO A 229 -17.52 0.47 6.71
N ASP A 230 -18.32 -0.36 7.40
CA ASP A 230 -19.16 -1.38 6.75
C ASP A 230 -20.20 -0.79 5.80
N GLN A 231 -20.80 0.35 6.17
CA GLN A 231 -21.72 1.04 5.28
C GLN A 231 -21.03 1.54 4.01
N LYS A 232 -19.80 2.04 4.12
CA LYS A 232 -19.00 2.49 2.96
C LYS A 232 -18.50 1.33 2.11
N LYS A 233 -18.14 0.21 2.73
CA LYS A 233 -17.73 -1.03 2.05
C LYS A 233 -18.80 -1.54 1.09
N LYS A 234 -20.09 -1.41 1.45
CA LYS A 234 -21.22 -1.76 0.56
C LYS A 234 -21.21 -0.95 -0.75
N HIS A 235 -20.68 0.27 -0.73
CA HIS A 235 -20.48 1.11 -1.92
C HIS A 235 -19.13 0.84 -2.64
N GLY A 236 -18.39 -0.19 -2.25
CA GLY A 236 -17.07 -0.55 -2.80
C GLY A 236 -15.90 0.29 -2.29
N PHE A 237 -16.09 1.06 -1.22
CA PHE A 237 -15.01 1.86 -0.65
C PHE A 237 -14.16 1.04 0.31
N ASN A 238 -12.84 1.12 0.12
CA ASN A 238 -11.85 0.55 1.01
C ASN A 238 -11.60 1.52 2.17
N ASP A 239 -11.85 1.08 3.40
CA ASP A 239 -11.60 1.93 4.56
C ASP A 239 -10.12 2.04 4.90
N VAL A 240 -9.43 2.97 4.24
CA VAL A 240 -8.02 3.28 4.53
C VAL A 240 -7.82 4.08 5.83
N ARG A 241 -8.89 4.28 6.64
CA ARG A 241 -8.78 4.87 7.99
C ARG A 241 -8.57 3.82 9.06
N SER A 242 -9.24 2.68 8.96
CA SER A 242 -8.99 1.51 9.79
C SER A 242 -7.54 1.05 9.59
N PRO A 243 -6.69 1.02 10.64
CA PRO A 243 -5.34 0.50 10.52
C PRO A 243 -5.29 -0.94 10.01
N ALA A 244 -6.25 -1.79 10.41
CA ALA A 244 -6.30 -3.17 9.97
C ALA A 244 -6.62 -3.29 8.47
N ALA A 245 -7.67 -2.60 8.00
CA ALA A 245 -8.04 -2.61 6.58
C ALA A 245 -6.95 -1.98 5.70
N ARG A 246 -6.34 -0.88 6.16
CA ARG A 246 -5.20 -0.25 5.47
C ARG A 246 -3.98 -1.17 5.43
N ALA A 247 -3.64 -1.86 6.53
CA ALA A 247 -2.53 -2.83 6.55
C ALA A 247 -2.75 -3.94 5.53
N ARG A 248 -3.96 -4.53 5.50
CA ARG A 248 -4.33 -5.59 4.57
C ARG A 248 -4.24 -5.12 3.11
N LEU A 249 -4.75 -3.93 2.82
CA LEU A 249 -4.64 -3.31 1.50
C LEU A 249 -3.18 -3.13 1.08
N CYS A 250 -2.34 -2.49 1.90
CA CYS A 250 -0.96 -2.22 1.55
C CYS A 250 -0.15 -3.52 1.39
N SER A 251 -0.33 -4.49 2.30
CA SER A 251 0.38 -5.77 2.20
C SER A 251 -0.01 -6.59 0.97
N SER A 252 -1.22 -6.42 0.42
CA SER A 252 -1.62 -7.16 -0.78
C SER A 252 -0.67 -6.95 -1.97
N CYS A 253 -0.01 -5.78 -2.08
CA CYS A 253 1.04 -5.52 -3.06
C CYS A 253 2.46 -5.69 -2.48
N HIS A 254 2.69 -5.20 -1.25
CA HIS A 254 4.03 -5.13 -0.66
C HIS A 254 4.53 -6.45 -0.07
N LEU A 255 3.63 -7.39 0.17
CA LEU A 255 3.90 -8.74 0.64
C LEU A 255 3.44 -9.78 -0.38
N GLY A 256 2.23 -9.58 -0.89
CA GLY A 256 1.56 -10.40 -1.88
C GLY A 256 0.15 -10.83 -1.44
N ASP A 257 -0.70 -11.11 -2.41
CA ASP A 257 -2.05 -11.63 -2.26
C ASP A 257 -2.35 -12.51 -3.49
N ALA A 258 -2.43 -13.81 -3.26
CA ALA A 258 -2.61 -14.78 -4.34
C ALA A 258 -3.99 -14.63 -5.01
N GLY A 259 -5.01 -14.26 -4.24
CA GLY A 259 -6.37 -14.01 -4.74
C GLY A 259 -6.51 -12.77 -5.60
N MET A 260 -5.58 -11.82 -5.50
CA MET A 260 -5.49 -10.66 -6.38
C MET A 260 -4.50 -10.84 -7.53
N GLY A 261 -3.88 -12.03 -7.68
CA GLY A 261 -2.82 -12.26 -8.66
C GLY A 261 -1.51 -11.54 -8.33
N ARG A 262 -1.35 -11.08 -7.08
CA ARG A 262 -0.20 -10.31 -6.59
C ARG A 262 0.82 -11.25 -5.95
N VAL A 263 1.53 -12.01 -6.76
CA VAL A 263 2.54 -12.97 -6.28
C VAL A 263 3.86 -12.71 -6.99
N VAL A 264 4.89 -12.33 -6.22
CA VAL A 264 6.26 -12.29 -6.72
C VAL A 264 6.91 -13.64 -6.48
N THR A 265 7.37 -14.25 -7.57
CA THR A 265 7.93 -15.61 -7.57
C THR A 265 9.46 -15.58 -7.54
N HIS A 266 10.06 -16.71 -7.20
CA HIS A 266 11.51 -16.87 -7.28
C HIS A 266 12.02 -16.70 -8.72
N ASP A 267 11.27 -17.14 -9.73
CA ASP A 267 11.62 -16.91 -11.14
C ASP A 267 11.63 -15.40 -11.48
N MET A 268 10.71 -14.62 -10.92
CA MET A 268 10.73 -13.17 -11.06
C MET A 268 11.96 -12.56 -10.39
N TYR A 269 12.35 -13.03 -9.20
CA TYR A 269 13.60 -12.60 -8.56
C TYR A 269 14.83 -12.98 -9.40
N ALA A 270 14.88 -14.21 -9.92
CA ALA A 270 15.95 -14.68 -10.79
C ALA A 270 16.04 -13.88 -12.10
N ALA A 271 14.90 -13.44 -12.65
CA ALA A 271 14.84 -12.56 -13.81
C ALA A 271 15.27 -11.11 -13.51
N GLY A 272 15.35 -10.72 -12.23
CA GLY A 272 15.85 -9.41 -11.80
C GLY A 272 14.82 -8.54 -11.07
N HIS A 273 13.67 -9.07 -10.67
CA HIS A 273 12.74 -8.33 -9.80
C HIS A 273 13.46 -7.97 -8.48
N PRO A 274 13.38 -6.72 -7.99
CA PRO A 274 13.90 -6.37 -6.68
C PRO A 274 13.25 -7.23 -5.58
N PRO A 275 13.97 -7.73 -4.55
CA PRO A 275 13.30 -8.37 -3.42
C PRO A 275 12.34 -7.40 -2.75
N LEU A 276 11.20 -7.92 -2.31
CA LEU A 276 10.25 -7.10 -1.55
C LEU A 276 10.83 -6.90 -0.15
N PRO A 277 11.18 -5.66 0.25
CA PRO A 277 11.73 -5.41 1.57
C PRO A 277 10.68 -5.71 2.65
N GLY A 278 11.12 -6.15 3.83
CA GLY A 278 10.25 -6.26 5.00
C GLY A 278 9.40 -5.00 5.23
N PHE A 279 8.09 -5.20 5.44
CA PHE A 279 7.06 -4.15 5.41
C PHE A 279 6.51 -3.83 6.81
N GLU A 280 6.63 -2.57 7.24
CA GLU A 280 5.97 -2.02 8.43
C GLU A 280 5.10 -0.84 7.98
N ILE A 281 3.83 -0.84 8.36
CA ILE A 281 2.82 0.05 7.77
C ILE A 281 3.15 1.54 7.98
N GLU A 282 3.46 1.95 9.21
CA GLU A 282 3.59 3.39 9.53
C GLU A 282 4.88 3.98 8.95
N SER A 283 5.96 3.22 8.91
CA SER A 283 7.22 3.65 8.31
C SER A 283 7.12 3.77 6.79
N PHE A 284 6.43 2.84 6.11
CA PHE A 284 6.17 2.94 4.67
C PHE A 284 5.23 4.11 4.36
N ILE A 285 4.23 4.36 5.21
CA ILE A 285 3.38 5.54 5.12
C ILE A 285 4.20 6.83 5.24
N ASP A 286 5.22 6.88 6.11
CA ASP A 286 6.11 8.04 6.23
C ASP A 286 7.03 8.24 4.99
N GLN A 287 7.19 7.22 4.14
CA GLN A 287 7.88 7.32 2.84
C GLN A 287 6.97 7.84 1.72
N MET A 288 5.65 7.81 1.91
CA MET A 288 4.67 8.37 0.99
C MET A 288 4.55 9.89 1.17
N PRO A 289 4.22 10.65 0.12
CA PRO A 289 3.96 12.07 0.29
C PRO A 289 2.57 12.18 0.93
N ARG A 290 2.52 12.73 2.14
CA ARG A 290 1.27 12.80 2.91
C ARG A 290 0.24 13.64 2.17
N HIS A 291 -0.77 12.97 1.63
CA HIS A 291 -1.94 13.57 0.98
C HIS A 291 -3.22 13.30 1.80
N TRP A 292 -3.07 13.25 3.13
CA TRP A 292 -4.17 13.17 4.09
C TRP A 292 -3.84 14.03 5.31
N ARG A 293 -4.80 14.15 6.22
CA ARG A 293 -4.58 14.71 7.56
C ARG A 293 -4.76 13.62 8.59
N PHE A 294 -3.82 13.48 9.52
CA PHE A 294 -4.06 12.76 10.77
C PHE A 294 -5.20 13.42 11.55
N PHE A 295 -5.75 12.68 12.51
CA PHE A 295 -6.96 13.12 13.21
C PHE A 295 -6.71 14.41 14.00
N ASP A 296 -5.59 14.49 14.72
CA ASP A 296 -5.13 15.64 15.51
C ASP A 296 -4.82 16.88 14.64
N GLU A 297 -4.42 16.69 13.39
CA GLU A 297 -4.15 17.74 12.40
C GLU A 297 -5.41 18.36 11.77
N LYS A 298 -6.59 17.77 12.01
CA LYS A 298 -7.86 18.32 11.50
C LYS A 298 -8.25 19.56 12.31
N LYS A 299 -8.86 20.55 11.65
CA LYS A 299 -9.35 21.77 12.32
C LYS A 299 -10.43 21.41 13.35
N ASP A 300 -10.48 22.11 14.48
CA ASP A 300 -11.39 21.80 15.60
C ASP A 300 -12.85 21.67 15.17
N LYS A 301 -13.33 22.59 14.32
CA LYS A 301 -14.69 22.52 13.76
C LYS A 301 -14.95 21.21 13.02
N GLY A 302 -14.00 20.72 12.22
CA GLY A 302 -14.12 19.46 11.50
C GLY A 302 -14.08 18.25 12.44
N LYS A 303 -13.17 18.26 13.43
CA LYS A 303 -13.03 17.23 14.46
C LYS A 303 -14.30 17.07 15.29
N SER A 304 -14.76 18.15 15.93
CA SER A 304 -15.94 18.12 16.79
C SER A 304 -17.19 17.68 16.04
N ASN A 305 -17.38 18.20 14.82
CA ASN A 305 -18.49 17.79 13.96
C ASN A 305 -18.45 16.29 13.64
N PHE A 306 -17.28 15.71 13.41
CA PHE A 306 -17.15 14.27 13.18
C PHE A 306 -17.40 13.45 14.44
N ILE A 307 -16.76 13.77 15.56
CA ILE A 307 -16.94 13.00 16.81
C ILE A 307 -18.40 12.98 17.26
N GLU A 308 -19.08 14.13 17.18
CA GLU A 308 -20.50 14.25 17.54
C GLU A 308 -21.38 13.37 16.64
N ASN A 309 -21.14 13.35 15.33
CA ASN A 309 -22.10 12.80 14.36
C ASN A 309 -21.70 11.45 13.75
N THR A 310 -20.44 11.01 13.89
CA THR A 310 -19.98 9.74 13.31
C THR A 310 -20.76 8.56 13.91
N LYS A 311 -21.09 7.58 13.06
CA LYS A 311 -21.66 6.28 13.46
C LYS A 311 -20.58 5.24 13.71
N ASP A 312 -19.33 5.58 13.43
CA ASP A 312 -18.19 4.70 13.63
C ASP A 312 -17.92 4.50 15.12
N GLU A 313 -18.19 3.29 15.58
CA GLU A 313 -18.02 2.81 16.94
C GLU A 313 -16.59 2.88 17.45
N LEU A 314 -15.58 2.95 16.56
CA LEU A 314 -14.18 3.15 16.94
C LEU A 314 -13.92 4.54 17.51
N TYR A 315 -14.77 5.53 17.21
CA TYR A 315 -14.63 6.92 17.65
C TYR A 315 -15.55 7.29 18.82
N LYS A 316 -16.09 6.29 19.53
CA LYS A 316 -17.06 6.48 20.62
C LYS A 316 -16.53 5.95 21.96
N GLY A 317 -17.01 6.54 23.04
CA GLY A 317 -16.77 6.07 24.40
C GLY A 317 -15.29 6.03 24.78
N ASP A 318 -14.87 4.91 25.35
CA ASP A 318 -13.52 4.64 25.82
C ASP A 318 -12.57 4.08 24.74
N ARG A 319 -13.07 3.85 23.51
CA ARG A 319 -12.31 3.25 22.39
C ARG A 319 -11.43 4.25 21.63
N PHE A 320 -11.67 5.54 21.83
CA PHE A 320 -10.90 6.62 21.19
C PHE A 320 -10.62 7.74 22.18
N LYS A 321 -9.36 8.17 22.21
CA LYS A 321 -8.93 9.40 22.89
C LYS A 321 -8.03 10.19 21.97
N GLU A 322 -8.21 11.52 21.93
CA GLU A 322 -7.43 12.38 21.04
C GLU A 322 -5.94 12.40 21.37
N ASP A 323 -5.58 12.18 22.64
CA ASP A 323 -4.20 12.11 23.14
C ASP A 323 -3.59 10.70 23.09
N SER A 324 -4.30 9.74 22.49
CA SER A 324 -3.79 8.38 22.30
C SER A 324 -2.73 8.31 21.20
N LEU A 325 -1.84 7.33 21.34
CA LEU A 325 -0.78 7.02 20.40
C LEU A 325 -1.35 6.24 19.19
N LEU A 326 -2.09 6.94 18.33
CA LEU A 326 -2.80 6.38 17.16
C LEU A 326 -1.86 5.70 16.15
N ARG A 327 -0.66 6.23 15.93
CA ARG A 327 0.33 5.64 15.01
C ARG A 327 0.99 4.41 15.62
N THR A 328 1.34 4.47 16.90
CA THR A 328 1.82 3.32 17.67
C THR A 328 0.80 2.19 17.62
N ARG A 329 -0.48 2.49 17.89
CA ARG A 329 -1.56 1.51 17.75
C ARG A 329 -1.67 0.95 16.33
N SER A 330 -1.57 1.81 15.31
CA SER A 330 -1.57 1.41 13.90
C SER A 330 -0.42 0.48 13.54
N MET A 331 0.80 0.75 14.04
CA MET A 331 1.98 -0.10 13.87
C MET A 331 1.78 -1.48 14.52
N LEU A 332 1.24 -1.54 15.74
CA LEU A 332 0.94 -2.81 16.41
C LEU A 332 -0.11 -3.63 15.64
N ILE A 333 -1.23 -3.01 15.23
CA ILE A 333 -2.26 -3.66 14.41
C ILE A 333 -1.66 -4.14 13.08
N GLY A 334 -0.90 -3.28 12.42
CA GLY A 334 -0.22 -3.57 11.17
C GLY A 334 0.67 -4.80 11.28
N SER A 335 1.41 -4.96 12.37
CA SER A 335 2.27 -6.14 12.57
C SER A 335 1.49 -7.46 12.61
N ILE A 336 0.33 -7.48 13.28
CA ILE A 336 -0.54 -8.66 13.36
C ILE A 336 -1.15 -8.97 11.99
N VAL A 337 -1.65 -7.93 11.30
CA VAL A 337 -2.27 -8.09 9.98
C VAL A 337 -1.25 -8.53 8.93
N VAL A 338 -0.04 -7.98 8.94
CA VAL A 338 1.02 -8.35 7.99
C VAL A 338 1.48 -9.80 8.20
N LEU A 339 1.61 -10.25 9.45
CA LEU A 339 1.86 -11.67 9.72
C LEU A 339 0.69 -12.55 9.26
N SER A 340 -0.56 -12.13 9.51
CA SER A 340 -1.77 -12.80 9.01
C SER A 340 -1.75 -12.95 7.48
N GLN A 341 -1.49 -11.86 6.76
CA GLN A 341 -1.42 -11.90 5.29
C GLN A 341 -0.23 -12.73 4.79
N ASN A 342 0.88 -12.78 5.51
CA ASN A 342 2.01 -13.62 5.14
C ASN A 342 1.66 -15.11 5.22
N VAL A 343 1.07 -15.55 6.33
CA VAL A 343 0.67 -16.95 6.48
C VAL A 343 -0.50 -17.31 5.57
N LYS A 344 -1.41 -16.37 5.29
CA LYS A 344 -2.51 -16.55 4.33
C LYS A 344 -1.96 -16.75 2.91
N LEU A 345 -1.02 -15.92 2.47
CA LEU A 345 -0.34 -16.11 1.18
C LEU A 345 0.30 -17.50 1.08
N ILE A 346 0.96 -17.97 2.15
CA ILE A 346 1.51 -19.33 2.21
C ILE A 346 0.39 -20.38 2.09
N SER A 347 -0.73 -20.20 2.81
CA SER A 347 -1.89 -21.09 2.71
C SER A 347 -2.43 -21.18 1.28
N ASP A 348 -2.62 -20.04 0.63
CA ASP A 348 -3.15 -19.96 -0.73
C ASP A 348 -2.23 -20.67 -1.73
N LEU A 349 -0.91 -20.48 -1.60
CA LEU A 349 0.09 -21.16 -2.45
C LEU A 349 0.14 -22.68 -2.22
N THR A 350 -0.27 -23.18 -1.05
CA THR A 350 -0.37 -24.63 -0.78
C THR A 350 -1.64 -25.28 -1.31
N ASN A 351 -2.68 -24.50 -1.64
CA ASN A 351 -4.02 -25.00 -1.95
C ASN A 351 -4.33 -25.04 -3.46
N ASN A 352 -3.48 -24.46 -4.32
CA ASN A 352 -3.69 -24.34 -5.78
C ASN A 352 -5.09 -23.80 -6.17
N SER A 353 -5.74 -23.01 -5.30
CA SER A 353 -7.09 -22.51 -5.57
C SER A 353 -7.05 -21.41 -6.63
N ASP A 354 -7.80 -21.56 -7.72
CA ASP A 354 -8.01 -20.54 -8.75
C ASP A 354 -8.81 -19.36 -8.17
N ALA A 355 -8.17 -18.52 -7.36
CA ALA A 355 -8.84 -17.35 -6.80
C ALA A 355 -9.01 -16.27 -7.89
N GLY A 356 -10.26 -15.98 -8.26
CA GLY A 356 -10.61 -14.94 -9.22
C GLY A 356 -10.36 -15.27 -10.69
N GLY A 357 -10.29 -16.56 -11.06
CA GLY A 357 -10.10 -16.99 -12.46
C GLY A 357 -8.66 -16.85 -12.99
N LEU A 358 -7.72 -16.39 -12.15
CA LEU A 358 -6.30 -16.42 -12.44
C LEU A 358 -5.73 -17.75 -11.95
N LYS A 359 -5.11 -18.52 -12.85
CA LYS A 359 -4.34 -19.69 -12.45
C LYS A 359 -3.17 -19.22 -11.59
N ILE A 360 -3.23 -19.53 -10.29
CA ILE A 360 -2.14 -19.22 -9.36
C ILE A 360 -0.97 -20.16 -9.69
N LYS A 361 -0.09 -19.68 -10.55
CA LYS A 361 1.25 -20.25 -10.74
C LYS A 361 2.23 -19.21 -10.20
N PRO A 362 2.94 -19.54 -9.12
CA PRO A 362 3.49 -20.86 -8.79
C PRO A 362 2.75 -21.61 -7.67
N GLU A 363 2.91 -22.93 -7.67
CA GLU A 363 2.42 -23.84 -6.61
C GLU A 363 3.47 -23.99 -5.49
N TRP A 364 3.05 -24.40 -4.30
CA TRP A 364 3.98 -24.71 -3.21
C TRP A 364 4.93 -25.88 -3.56
N PRO A 365 6.25 -25.77 -3.28
CA PRO A 365 6.92 -24.67 -2.60
C PRO A 365 7.30 -23.52 -3.54
N GLU A 366 6.89 -22.31 -3.18
CA GLU A 366 7.37 -21.08 -3.81
C GLU A 366 8.56 -20.53 -2.99
N LEU A 367 9.76 -20.61 -3.56
CA LEU A 367 11.01 -20.29 -2.87
C LEU A 367 11.11 -18.83 -2.42
N ALA A 368 10.39 -17.91 -3.07
CA ALA A 368 10.30 -16.51 -2.64
C ALA A 368 9.75 -16.39 -1.22
N GLN A 369 8.92 -17.32 -0.72
CA GLN A 369 8.33 -17.24 0.62
C GLN A 369 9.29 -17.66 1.75
N PHE A 370 10.48 -18.15 1.40
CA PHE A 370 11.51 -18.52 2.36
C PHE A 370 12.50 -17.39 2.59
N GLU A 371 13.29 -17.52 3.65
CA GLU A 371 14.38 -16.59 3.96
C GLU A 371 15.51 -16.74 2.93
N CYS A 372 15.59 -15.82 1.96
CA CYS A 372 16.57 -15.88 0.87
C CYS A 372 18.02 -15.97 1.40
N PHE A 373 18.33 -15.27 2.49
CA PHE A 373 19.66 -15.27 3.10
C PHE A 373 19.91 -16.50 3.99
N ALA A 374 18.98 -17.46 4.07
CA ALA A 374 19.28 -18.79 4.60
C ALA A 374 20.17 -19.58 3.63
N CYS A 375 20.10 -19.27 2.32
CA CYS A 375 20.91 -19.91 1.27
C CYS A 375 21.89 -18.93 0.61
N HIS A 376 21.52 -17.66 0.43
CA HIS A 376 22.30 -16.63 -0.27
C HIS A 376 23.05 -15.71 0.70
N HIS A 377 23.90 -16.26 1.55
CA HIS A 377 24.76 -15.50 2.45
C HIS A 377 26.24 -15.78 2.16
N ASP A 378 27.14 -14.97 2.74
CA ASP A 378 28.58 -15.22 2.62
C ASP A 378 28.99 -16.55 3.28
N LEU A 379 30.13 -17.10 2.88
CA LEU A 379 30.68 -18.31 3.50
C LEU A 379 31.67 -17.97 4.64
N LYS A 380 31.52 -16.80 5.28
CA LYS A 380 32.44 -16.31 6.32
C LYS A 380 32.39 -17.25 7.53
N TYR A 381 33.58 -17.68 7.98
CA TYR A 381 33.74 -18.51 9.17
C TYR A 381 34.87 -17.95 10.05
N PRO A 382 34.64 -17.67 11.34
CA PRO A 382 33.35 -17.74 12.05
C PRO A 382 32.39 -16.59 11.64
N GLY A 383 31.07 -16.82 11.73
CA GLY A 383 30.04 -15.81 11.44
C GLY A 383 28.78 -15.94 12.30
N TRP A 384 28.07 -14.83 12.51
CA TRP A 384 26.90 -14.78 13.39
C TRP A 384 25.80 -15.79 13.00
N ARG A 385 25.64 -16.08 11.70
CA ARG A 385 24.66 -17.05 11.18
C ARG A 385 24.90 -18.48 11.68
N GLN A 386 26.14 -18.83 12.03
CA GLN A 386 26.47 -20.15 12.60
C GLN A 386 26.19 -20.22 14.10
N THR A 387 26.27 -19.07 14.79
CA THR A 387 25.96 -18.96 16.23
C THR A 387 24.46 -18.83 16.49
N ARG A 388 23.72 -18.33 15.50
CA ARG A 388 22.26 -18.26 15.53
C ARG A 388 21.68 -19.66 15.46
N LYS A 389 20.69 -19.93 16.32
CA LYS A 389 19.92 -21.17 16.31
C LYS A 389 18.59 -20.91 15.61
N PRO A 390 18.47 -21.09 14.28
CA PRO A 390 17.18 -20.95 13.61
C PRO A 390 16.20 -22.01 14.14
N PRO A 391 14.89 -21.74 14.06
CA PRO A 391 13.89 -22.75 14.39
C PRO A 391 14.02 -23.97 13.46
N GLY A 392 14.01 -25.17 14.03
CA GLY A 392 13.99 -26.42 13.28
C GLY A 392 15.31 -27.20 13.27
N VAL A 393 15.48 -28.04 12.26
CA VAL A 393 16.64 -28.93 12.08
C VAL A 393 17.56 -28.32 11.02
N PRO A 394 18.89 -28.36 11.17
CA PRO A 394 19.82 -27.92 10.14
C PRO A 394 19.48 -28.49 8.76
N GLY A 395 19.57 -27.65 7.72
CA GLY A 395 19.20 -28.01 6.35
C GLY A 395 17.72 -27.82 5.99
N ARG A 396 16.90 -27.27 6.89
CA ARG A 396 15.51 -26.86 6.60
C ARG A 396 15.46 -25.33 6.41
N PRO A 397 15.18 -24.82 5.20
CA PRO A 397 14.94 -23.39 4.99
C PRO A 397 13.79 -22.90 5.85
N THR A 398 13.96 -21.74 6.47
CA THR A 398 12.92 -21.08 7.28
C THR A 398 12.07 -20.17 6.39
N LEU A 399 10.83 -19.94 6.80
CA LEU A 399 10.02 -18.86 6.23
C LEU A 399 10.67 -17.50 6.54
N ARG A 400 10.31 -16.47 5.79
CA ARG A 400 10.70 -15.08 6.07
C ARG A 400 10.42 -14.74 7.54
N GLU A 401 11.42 -14.21 8.23
CA GLU A 401 11.33 -14.05 9.69
C GLU A 401 10.78 -12.70 10.12
N TRP A 402 11.01 -11.67 9.31
CA TRP A 402 10.61 -10.30 9.60
C TRP A 402 9.13 -10.12 9.96
N PRO A 403 8.14 -10.84 9.39
CA PRO A 403 6.73 -10.65 9.78
C PRO A 403 6.47 -11.04 11.24
N MET A 404 7.36 -11.81 11.88
CA MET A 404 7.24 -12.26 13.26
C MET A 404 7.92 -11.33 14.27
N ALA A 405 8.63 -10.29 13.83
CA ALA A 405 9.45 -9.46 14.70
C ALA A 405 8.60 -8.71 15.76
N ILE A 406 7.63 -7.91 15.31
CA ILE A 406 6.81 -7.04 16.16
C ILE A 406 5.58 -7.72 16.83
N PRO A 407 4.89 -8.71 16.24
CA PRO A 407 3.63 -9.27 16.76
C PRO A 407 3.59 -9.62 18.24
N LYS A 408 4.66 -10.14 18.83
CA LYS A 408 4.69 -10.44 20.29
C LYS A 408 4.49 -9.20 21.16
N ILE A 409 5.06 -8.07 20.74
CA ILE A 409 4.88 -6.78 21.41
C ILE A 409 3.41 -6.32 21.24
N ALA A 410 2.84 -6.47 20.05
CA ALA A 410 1.44 -6.14 19.80
C ALA A 410 0.46 -6.98 20.63
N VAL A 411 0.73 -8.28 20.79
CA VAL A 411 -0.09 -9.17 21.62
C VAL A 411 -0.05 -8.76 23.08
N LYS A 412 1.15 -8.55 23.63
CA LYS A 412 1.34 -8.11 25.03
C LYS A 412 0.65 -6.78 25.33
N PHE A 413 0.94 -5.74 24.54
CA PHE A 413 0.40 -4.40 24.80
C PHE A 413 -1.03 -4.21 24.31
N GLY A 414 -1.53 -5.14 23.50
CA GLY A 414 -2.93 -5.24 23.11
C GLY A 414 -3.83 -5.91 24.14
N GLY A 415 -3.28 -6.50 25.21
CA GLY A 415 -4.04 -7.32 26.15
C GLY A 415 -4.62 -8.58 25.50
N LEU A 416 -3.96 -9.10 24.47
CA LEU A 416 -4.35 -10.31 23.75
C LEU A 416 -3.77 -11.55 24.44
N ASP A 417 -4.31 -12.73 24.11
CA ASP A 417 -3.85 -14.00 24.68
C ASP A 417 -2.48 -14.42 24.10
N GLU A 418 -1.42 -14.15 24.86
CA GLU A 418 -0.03 -14.51 24.54
C GLU A 418 0.17 -16.03 24.35
N VAL A 419 -0.54 -16.86 25.13
CA VAL A 419 -0.43 -18.31 25.04
C VAL A 419 -1.08 -18.83 23.76
N ALA A 420 -2.24 -18.29 23.39
CA ALA A 420 -2.90 -18.62 22.13
C ALA A 420 -2.06 -18.19 20.93
N PHE A 421 -1.47 -16.98 20.96
CA PHE A 421 -0.56 -16.51 19.93
C PHE A 421 0.65 -17.44 19.76
N ASP A 422 1.38 -17.73 20.84
CA ASP A 422 2.57 -18.57 20.79
C ASP A 422 2.25 -19.98 20.30
N LYS A 423 1.11 -20.53 20.72
CA LYS A 423 0.64 -21.84 20.25
C LYS A 423 0.35 -21.82 18.73
N ALA A 424 -0.36 -20.80 18.25
CA ALA A 424 -0.71 -20.67 16.84
C ALA A 424 0.53 -20.46 15.96
N LEU A 425 1.42 -19.54 16.36
CA LEU A 425 2.66 -19.28 15.64
C LEU A 425 3.58 -20.50 15.62
N LYS A 426 3.72 -21.20 16.76
CA LYS A 426 4.50 -22.43 16.85
C LYS A 426 3.96 -23.52 15.92
N ALA A 427 2.65 -23.61 15.72
CA ALA A 427 2.06 -24.57 14.78
C ALA A 427 2.51 -24.28 13.34
N VAL A 428 2.48 -23.01 12.91
CA VAL A 428 2.96 -22.58 11.59
C VAL A 428 4.44 -22.87 11.42
N VAL A 429 5.28 -22.45 12.37
CA VAL A 429 6.74 -22.68 12.34
C VAL A 429 7.06 -24.18 12.34
N SER A 430 6.35 -24.98 13.13
CA SER A 430 6.56 -26.43 13.17
C SER A 430 6.17 -27.10 11.84
N ALA A 431 5.13 -26.60 11.16
CA ALA A 431 4.71 -27.08 9.85
C ALA A 431 5.71 -26.71 8.75
N SER A 432 6.25 -25.49 8.79
CA SER A 432 7.24 -25.01 7.81
C SER A 432 8.56 -25.76 7.87
N VAL A 433 8.94 -26.24 9.05
CA VAL A 433 10.15 -27.05 9.24
C VAL A 433 9.85 -28.53 9.46
N ALA A 434 8.66 -29.05 9.17
CA ALA A 434 8.36 -30.48 9.41
C ALA A 434 9.18 -31.42 8.51
N ARG A 435 9.49 -30.98 7.29
CA ARG A 435 10.30 -31.65 6.27
C ARG A 435 11.03 -30.59 5.43
N THR A 436 11.87 -31.00 4.49
CA THR A 436 12.51 -30.07 3.54
C THR A 436 11.43 -29.29 2.79
N LEU A 437 11.46 -27.95 2.87
CA LEU A 437 10.46 -27.03 2.30
C LEU A 437 9.04 -27.14 2.89
N GLY A 438 8.90 -27.68 4.10
CA GLY A 438 7.65 -27.67 4.84
C GLY A 438 6.61 -28.70 4.40
N ASP A 439 5.59 -28.87 5.23
CA ASP A 439 4.46 -29.78 4.98
C ASP A 439 3.24 -28.97 4.53
N ALA A 440 2.90 -29.02 3.24
CA ALA A 440 1.84 -28.20 2.64
C ALA A 440 0.48 -28.32 3.36
N ASN A 441 0.04 -29.54 3.69
CA ASN A 441 -1.23 -29.75 4.36
C ASN A 441 -1.24 -29.18 5.78
N LYS A 442 -0.14 -29.37 6.53
CA LYS A 442 -0.01 -28.80 7.87
C LYS A 442 0.13 -27.28 7.82
N LEU A 443 0.88 -26.76 6.85
CA LEU A 443 1.04 -25.34 6.63
C LEU A 443 -0.32 -24.70 6.38
N LYS A 444 -1.09 -25.19 5.40
CA LYS A 444 -2.45 -24.75 5.14
C LYS A 444 -3.29 -24.68 6.41
N ALA A 445 -3.43 -25.81 7.12
CA ALA A 445 -4.27 -25.89 8.31
C ALA A 445 -3.80 -24.94 9.43
N SER A 446 -2.49 -24.84 9.67
CA SER A 446 -1.93 -23.96 10.70
C SER A 446 -2.02 -22.48 10.34
N SER A 447 -1.81 -22.14 9.06
CA SER A 447 -1.89 -20.78 8.52
C SER A 447 -3.32 -20.26 8.52
N ASP A 448 -4.30 -21.07 8.09
CA ASP A 448 -5.72 -20.70 8.12
C ASP A 448 -6.18 -20.42 9.56
N ALA A 449 -5.77 -21.28 10.51
CA ALA A 449 -6.08 -21.10 11.92
C ALA A 449 -5.43 -19.83 12.50
N PHE A 450 -4.17 -19.56 12.15
CA PHE A 450 -3.47 -18.35 12.59
C PHE A 450 -4.12 -17.09 12.00
N ALA A 451 -4.41 -17.07 10.69
CA ALA A 451 -4.99 -15.92 10.01
C ALA A 451 -6.35 -15.55 10.63
N LYS A 452 -7.19 -16.55 10.92
CA LYS A 452 -8.47 -16.34 11.62
C LYS A 452 -8.28 -15.69 12.99
N TRP A 453 -7.37 -16.23 13.81
CA TRP A 453 -7.06 -15.65 15.11
C TRP A 453 -6.54 -14.21 14.99
N ALA A 454 -5.68 -13.95 14.00
CA ALA A 454 -5.06 -12.65 13.79
C ALA A 454 -6.07 -11.58 13.34
N ASP A 455 -7.08 -11.95 12.55
CA ASP A 455 -8.17 -11.04 12.17
C ASP A 455 -9.01 -10.62 13.39
N GLU A 456 -9.33 -11.56 14.29
CA GLU A 456 -10.02 -11.28 15.56
C GLU A 456 -9.14 -10.40 16.48
N ALA A 457 -7.84 -10.71 16.56
CA ALA A 457 -6.86 -9.95 17.34
C ALA A 457 -6.71 -8.50 16.84
N ALA A 458 -6.63 -8.30 15.52
CA ALA A 458 -6.55 -6.97 14.91
C ALA A 458 -7.81 -6.13 15.19
N ALA A 459 -9.00 -6.74 15.09
CA ALA A 459 -10.27 -6.07 15.40
C ALA A 459 -10.38 -5.67 16.88
N ASN A 460 -9.83 -6.46 17.80
CA ASN A 460 -9.76 -6.12 19.22
C ASN A 460 -8.76 -5.00 19.50
N LEU A 461 -7.59 -5.04 18.85
CA LEU A 461 -6.58 -3.98 18.95
C LEU A 461 -7.09 -2.62 18.46
N GLU A 462 -7.93 -2.57 17.43
CA GLU A 462 -8.54 -1.31 16.96
C GLU A 462 -9.38 -0.60 18.03
N ARG A 463 -9.94 -1.36 18.97
CA ARG A 463 -10.74 -0.85 20.09
C ARG A 463 -9.90 -0.48 21.31
N THR A 464 -8.60 -0.76 21.28
CA THR A 464 -7.68 -0.50 22.39
C THR A 464 -7.16 0.93 22.32
N VAL A 465 -7.07 1.60 23.47
CA VAL A 465 -6.41 2.92 23.57
C VAL A 465 -5.00 2.71 24.08
N ILE A 466 -4.01 3.22 23.32
CA ILE A 466 -2.61 3.20 23.72
C ILE A 466 -2.23 4.59 24.22
N GLY A 467 -1.92 4.71 25.52
CA GLY A 467 -1.46 5.95 26.15
C GLY A 467 0.05 6.12 26.12
N ARG A 468 0.53 7.28 26.57
CA ARG A 468 1.98 7.58 26.65
C ARG A 468 2.78 6.60 27.51
N ASP A 469 2.25 6.19 28.67
CA ASP A 469 2.93 5.24 29.56
C ASP A 469 3.09 3.86 28.89
N GLN A 470 2.06 3.40 28.18
CA GLN A 470 2.15 2.20 27.36
C GLN A 470 3.15 2.40 26.21
N GLY A 471 3.19 3.56 25.58
CA GLY A 471 4.19 3.91 24.56
C GLY A 471 5.63 3.76 25.07
N LYS A 472 5.94 4.28 26.27
CA LYS A 472 7.26 4.08 26.90
C LYS A 472 7.56 2.62 27.17
N ALA A 473 6.59 1.87 27.67
CA ALA A 473 6.75 0.43 27.90
C ALA A 473 6.94 -0.37 26.59
N ILE A 474 6.30 0.06 25.50
CA ILE A 474 6.51 -0.50 24.16
C ILE A 474 7.94 -0.20 23.67
N LEU A 475 8.45 1.02 23.85
CA LEU A 475 9.84 1.36 23.52
C LEU A 475 10.82 0.44 24.26
N GLN A 476 10.60 0.23 25.57
CA GLN A 476 11.43 -0.67 26.35
C GLN A 476 11.36 -2.10 25.82
N ALA A 477 10.17 -2.61 25.47
CA ALA A 477 10.03 -3.95 24.90
C ALA A 477 10.75 -4.09 23.55
N ILE A 478 10.71 -3.07 22.69
CA ILE A 478 11.48 -3.07 21.44
C ILE A 478 12.99 -3.09 21.74
N CYS A 479 13.45 -2.28 22.69
CA CYS A 479 14.84 -2.27 23.15
C CYS A 479 15.29 -3.62 23.69
N ASP A 480 14.47 -4.26 24.52
CA ASP A 480 14.77 -5.56 25.11
C ASP A 480 14.96 -6.62 24.03
N VAL A 481 14.10 -6.66 23.00
CA VAL A 481 14.26 -7.59 21.88
C VAL A 481 15.54 -7.27 21.09
N CYS A 482 15.74 -6.01 20.71
CA CYS A 482 16.87 -5.60 19.88
C CYS A 482 18.24 -5.78 20.56
N ALA A 483 18.30 -5.61 21.88
CA ALA A 483 19.54 -5.73 22.64
C ALA A 483 19.91 -7.19 22.96
N ASN A 484 18.92 -8.10 23.02
CA ASN A 484 19.12 -9.47 23.50
C ASN A 484 19.01 -10.53 22.40
N GLU A 485 18.23 -10.31 21.33
CA GLU A 485 17.99 -11.30 20.29
C GLU A 485 18.90 -11.13 19.06
N THR A 486 19.27 -12.23 18.42
CA THR A 486 20.00 -12.21 17.14
C THR A 486 18.99 -12.14 15.98
N LEU A 487 18.63 -10.91 15.61
CA LEU A 487 17.72 -10.62 14.49
C LEU A 487 18.44 -10.73 13.15
N ASP A 488 17.71 -11.10 12.09
CA ASP A 488 18.14 -10.83 10.72
C ASP A 488 17.98 -9.33 10.39
N TYR A 489 18.51 -8.92 9.23
CA TYR A 489 18.51 -7.52 8.83
C TYR A 489 17.09 -6.93 8.68
N ASP A 490 16.15 -7.65 8.05
CA ASP A 490 14.80 -7.11 7.84
C ASP A 490 14.06 -6.99 9.16
N SER A 491 14.18 -8.00 10.05
CA SER A 491 13.64 -7.93 11.42
C SER A 491 14.23 -6.77 12.22
N ALA A 492 15.55 -6.57 12.16
CA ALA A 492 16.23 -5.47 12.84
C ALA A 492 15.79 -4.10 12.30
N ARG A 493 15.64 -3.96 10.98
CA ARG A 493 15.11 -2.74 10.35
C ARG A 493 13.69 -2.45 10.83
N GLN A 494 12.82 -3.46 10.85
CA GLN A 494 11.45 -3.28 11.32
C GLN A 494 11.38 -2.81 12.77
N MET A 495 12.20 -3.40 13.65
CA MET A 495 12.26 -2.96 15.04
C MET A 495 12.79 -1.53 15.19
N ALA A 496 13.85 -1.17 14.46
CA ALA A 496 14.36 0.19 14.46
C ALA A 496 13.32 1.20 13.97
N TRP A 497 12.55 0.86 12.92
CA TRP A 497 11.48 1.71 12.42
C TRP A 497 10.31 1.81 13.39
N ALA A 498 9.86 0.69 13.95
CA ALA A 498 8.82 0.66 14.97
C ALA A 498 9.21 1.54 16.17
N PHE A 499 10.46 1.45 16.63
CA PHE A 499 10.98 2.29 17.70
C PHE A 499 10.80 3.79 17.37
N MET A 500 11.19 4.21 16.18
CA MET A 500 11.09 5.62 15.75
C MET A 500 9.64 6.09 15.68
N ILE A 501 8.70 5.24 15.25
CA ILE A 501 7.27 5.59 15.24
C ILE A 501 6.78 5.86 16.67
N VAL A 502 7.09 4.96 17.61
CA VAL A 502 6.62 5.07 18.99
C VAL A 502 7.29 6.24 19.72
N GLU A 503 8.60 6.42 19.55
CA GLU A 503 9.39 7.45 20.24
C GLU A 503 8.91 8.85 19.91
N ARG A 504 8.65 9.11 18.62
CA ARG A 504 8.13 10.40 18.15
C ARG A 504 6.77 10.71 18.72
N GLU A 505 5.89 9.73 18.75
CA GLU A 505 4.53 9.90 19.25
C GLU A 505 4.51 10.12 20.77
N VAL A 506 5.35 9.40 21.52
CA VAL A 506 5.56 9.59 22.97
C VAL A 506 6.04 11.01 23.27
N ARG A 507 7.01 11.53 22.51
CA ARG A 507 7.53 12.91 22.64
C ARG A 507 6.51 13.98 22.24
N GLY A 508 5.45 13.60 21.52
CA GLY A 508 4.52 14.55 20.89
C GLY A 508 5.17 15.35 19.76
N GLU A 509 6.24 14.82 19.17
CA GLU A 509 6.89 15.43 18.01
C GLU A 509 6.06 15.17 16.76
N ARG A 510 5.48 16.26 16.27
CA ARG A 510 4.56 16.25 15.14
C ARG A 510 5.36 16.41 13.86
N ASN A 511 5.26 15.45 12.95
CA ASN A 511 5.64 15.67 11.55
C ASN A 511 4.74 16.81 11.02
N VAL A 512 5.27 18.03 11.00
CA VAL A 512 4.57 19.24 10.55
C VAL A 512 3.99 18.99 9.16
N VAL A 513 2.66 19.11 9.03
CA VAL A 513 2.02 19.29 7.72
C VAL A 513 2.52 20.62 7.20
N VAL A 514 3.52 20.56 6.31
CA VAL A 514 3.87 21.73 5.52
C VAL A 514 2.61 22.11 4.76
N ASP A 515 2.12 23.33 4.98
CA ASP A 515 1.01 23.88 4.22
C ASP A 515 1.51 24.07 2.77
N LEU A 516 1.33 23.03 1.96
CA LEU A 516 1.87 22.90 0.60
C LEU A 516 1.33 23.96 -0.38
N GLY A 517 0.39 24.81 0.07
CA GLY A 517 -0.01 26.00 -0.65
C GLY A 517 1.07 27.08 -0.76
N LYS A 518 2.15 27.04 0.05
CA LYS A 518 3.24 28.03 -0.02
C LYS A 518 4.59 27.49 -0.47
N GLU A 519 4.90 26.21 -0.25
CA GLU A 519 6.22 25.64 -0.53
C GLU A 519 6.12 24.24 -1.15
N LEU A 520 5.79 24.19 -2.44
CA LEU A 520 5.94 22.98 -3.24
C LEU A 520 7.41 22.57 -3.44
N GLY A 521 8.37 23.50 -3.21
CA GLY A 521 9.81 23.35 -3.47
C GLY A 521 10.62 22.56 -2.44
N ASP A 522 10.30 22.66 -1.13
CA ASP A 522 11.12 22.03 -0.06
C ASP A 522 10.71 20.58 0.25
N ALA A 523 9.73 20.06 -0.49
CA ALA A 523 9.13 18.74 -0.28
C ALA A 523 9.99 17.54 -0.74
N LEU A 524 11.26 17.76 -1.10
CA LEU A 524 12.25 16.69 -1.29
C LEU A 524 12.67 16.03 0.04
N THR A 525 12.30 16.62 1.18
CA THR A 525 12.70 16.18 2.53
C THR A 525 11.69 15.25 3.22
N PHE A 526 10.63 14.82 2.54
CA PHE A 526 9.82 13.68 3.01
C PHE A 526 10.60 12.38 2.77
N GLY A 527 10.57 11.43 3.70
CA GLY A 527 11.30 10.17 3.61
C GLY A 527 12.69 10.13 4.26
N ASN A 528 13.17 11.21 4.89
CA ASN A 528 14.24 11.08 5.90
C ASN A 528 13.59 10.68 7.23
N PRO A 529 13.69 9.42 7.67
CA PRO A 529 13.10 8.98 8.92
C PRO A 529 13.68 9.73 10.14
N LEU A 530 14.84 10.41 10.02
CA LEU A 530 15.44 11.26 11.06
C LEU A 530 15.04 12.74 10.98
N ARG A 531 14.18 13.15 10.05
CA ARG A 531 13.75 14.56 9.99
C ARG A 531 12.91 14.92 11.21
N GLY A 532 13.22 16.03 11.87
CA GLY A 532 12.44 16.55 13.00
C GLY A 532 13.20 16.56 14.33
N TYR A 533 14.27 15.77 14.46
CA TYR A 533 15.18 15.87 15.59
C TYR A 533 16.05 17.13 15.50
N ALA A 534 16.37 17.73 16.64
CA ALA A 534 17.41 18.76 16.72
C ALA A 534 18.80 18.14 16.43
N ASP A 535 19.74 18.93 15.90
CA ASP A 535 21.06 18.40 15.52
C ASP A 535 21.87 17.84 16.72
N ASP A 536 21.61 18.35 17.92
CA ASP A 536 22.21 17.95 19.20
C ASP A 536 21.39 16.90 19.99
N ASP A 537 20.34 16.35 19.37
CA ASP A 537 19.45 15.38 20.01
C ASP A 537 20.14 14.02 20.27
N SER A 538 20.04 13.51 21.50
CA SER A 538 20.67 12.24 21.89
C SER A 538 20.07 11.02 21.20
N PHE A 539 18.75 11.00 20.94
CA PHE A 539 18.12 9.96 20.13
C PHE A 539 18.57 10.04 18.68
N LEU A 540 18.71 11.24 18.11
CA LEU A 540 19.25 11.41 16.76
C LEU A 540 20.66 10.82 16.66
N ALA A 541 21.54 11.13 17.61
CA ALA A 541 22.89 10.58 17.64
C ALA A 541 22.89 9.05 17.76
N ALA A 542 22.04 8.49 18.61
CA ALA A 542 21.91 7.05 18.80
C ALA A 542 21.34 6.35 17.56
N LEU A 543 20.29 6.90 16.93
CA LEU A 543 19.67 6.36 15.71
C LEU A 543 20.62 6.45 14.50
N LYS A 544 21.38 7.55 14.35
CA LYS A 544 22.45 7.66 13.34
C LYS A 544 23.52 6.59 13.54
N SER A 545 23.81 6.21 14.79
CA SER A 545 24.76 5.14 15.08
C SER A 545 24.24 3.76 14.64
N LEU A 546 22.92 3.52 14.69
CA LEU A 546 22.33 2.30 14.13
C LEU A 546 22.58 2.24 12.63
N ASP A 547 22.43 3.38 11.95
CA ASP A 547 22.51 3.56 10.50
C ASP A 547 23.96 3.59 9.92
N TYR A 548 24.91 2.92 10.58
CA TYR A 548 26.31 2.90 10.14
C TYR A 548 26.50 2.24 8.78
N ASN A 549 27.21 2.93 7.90
CA ASN A 549 27.69 2.41 6.63
C ASN A 549 29.20 2.12 6.73
N PRO A 550 29.63 0.84 6.67
CA PRO A 550 31.05 0.49 6.76
C PRO A 550 31.90 0.96 5.58
N ASP A 551 31.29 1.25 4.42
CA ASP A 551 31.99 1.58 3.18
C ASP A 551 32.26 3.10 3.02
N GLY A 552 31.73 3.94 3.91
CA GLY A 552 32.13 5.34 4.06
C GLY A 552 31.80 6.27 2.88
N ASP A 553 30.97 5.83 1.91
CA ASP A 553 30.58 6.64 0.73
C ASP A 553 29.61 7.79 1.07
N GLY A 554 29.21 7.88 2.34
CA GLY A 554 28.67 9.08 2.97
C GLY A 554 27.24 9.44 2.61
N ASN A 555 26.44 8.54 2.01
CA ASN A 555 25.10 8.97 1.58
C ASN A 555 23.88 8.11 1.92
N ASP A 556 24.00 6.84 2.26
CA ASP A 556 22.86 6.03 2.71
C ASP A 556 23.33 5.08 3.82
N GLY A 557 22.66 5.07 4.96
CA GLY A 557 22.99 4.15 6.03
C GLY A 557 22.11 2.88 6.02
N LEU A 558 22.44 1.95 6.91
CA LEU A 558 21.96 0.57 6.89
C LEU A 558 20.44 0.42 7.08
N PHE A 559 19.79 1.27 7.87
CA PHE A 559 18.39 1.11 8.30
C PHE A 559 17.48 2.27 7.84
N LEU A 560 18.03 3.41 7.45
CA LEU A 560 17.27 4.61 7.10
C LEU A 560 17.09 4.73 5.59
N LEU A 561 16.55 3.66 4.98
CA LEU A 561 16.27 3.56 3.56
C LEU A 561 15.34 4.72 3.12
N ASN A 562 15.90 5.69 2.39
CA ASN A 562 15.11 6.74 1.76
C ASN A 562 14.79 6.33 0.32
N LEU A 563 13.59 5.80 0.11
CA LEU A 563 13.17 5.34 -1.21
C LEU A 563 13.13 6.49 -2.24
N ARG A 564 13.05 7.76 -1.82
CA ARG A 564 12.98 8.92 -2.72
C ARG A 564 14.35 9.40 -3.19
N LYS A 565 15.45 8.88 -2.64
CA LYS A 565 16.77 9.05 -3.23
C LYS A 565 16.95 7.99 -4.32
N GLY A 566 17.37 8.42 -5.49
CA GLY A 566 17.52 7.55 -6.63
C GLY A 566 17.97 8.30 -7.88
N ARG A 567 18.06 7.56 -8.98
CA ARG A 567 18.36 8.12 -10.29
C ARG A 567 17.08 8.73 -10.86
N THR A 568 17.09 10.03 -11.12
CA THR A 568 16.01 10.67 -11.87
C THR A 568 16.03 10.20 -13.31
N ALA A 569 14.87 9.80 -13.82
CA ALA A 569 14.67 9.35 -15.19
C ALA A 569 13.35 9.91 -15.76
N LYS A 570 13.15 9.75 -17.06
CA LYS A 570 11.86 9.97 -17.73
C LYS A 570 11.48 8.69 -18.49
N ARG A 571 10.20 8.35 -18.47
CA ARG A 571 9.67 7.14 -19.10
C ARG A 571 8.55 7.51 -20.06
N ASP A 572 8.70 7.11 -21.31
CA ASP A 572 7.63 7.20 -22.31
C ASP A 572 6.48 6.29 -21.87
N LEU A 573 5.25 6.79 -21.88
CA LEU A 573 4.06 6.02 -21.54
C LEU A 573 3.51 5.32 -22.79
N PRO A 574 2.63 4.31 -22.62
CA PRO A 574 2.09 3.53 -23.74
C PRO A 574 1.28 4.33 -24.76
N ASP A 575 0.84 5.54 -24.42
CA ASP A 575 0.14 6.44 -25.34
C ASP A 575 1.05 7.00 -26.44
N GLY A 576 2.38 6.88 -26.30
CA GLY A 576 3.37 7.37 -27.26
C GLY A 576 3.51 8.89 -27.29
N GLU A 577 2.78 9.61 -26.45
CA GLU A 577 2.74 11.08 -26.41
C GLU A 577 3.25 11.63 -25.08
N SER A 578 3.03 10.89 -23.99
CA SER A 578 3.33 11.33 -22.64
C SER A 578 4.65 10.78 -22.11
N GLN A 579 5.34 11.58 -21.30
CA GLN A 579 6.49 11.16 -20.51
C GLN A 579 6.25 11.40 -19.03
N LEU A 580 6.56 10.40 -18.20
CA LEU A 580 6.48 10.52 -16.75
C LEU A 580 7.88 10.64 -16.13
N PRO A 581 8.16 11.70 -15.34
CA PRO A 581 9.34 11.75 -14.49
C PRO A 581 9.28 10.63 -13.45
N THR A 582 10.35 9.87 -13.32
CA THR A 582 10.45 8.77 -12.35
C THR A 582 11.72 8.93 -11.51
N ILE A 583 11.66 8.45 -10.27
CA ILE A 583 12.81 8.33 -9.39
C ILE A 583 13.06 6.84 -9.15
N GLU A 584 14.05 6.32 -9.87
CA GLU A 584 14.43 4.91 -9.79
C GLU A 584 15.37 4.70 -8.61
N VAL A 585 14.94 3.86 -7.66
CA VAL A 585 15.77 3.48 -6.52
C VAL A 585 17.03 2.78 -7.05
N ASP A 586 18.18 3.26 -6.60
CA ASP A 586 19.44 2.61 -6.93
C ASP A 586 19.62 1.35 -6.09
N LEU A 587 19.25 0.20 -6.66
CA LEU A 587 19.42 -1.09 -6.00
C LEU A 587 20.88 -1.43 -5.72
N THR A 588 21.82 -0.87 -6.48
CA THR A 588 23.25 -1.10 -6.23
C THR A 588 23.74 -0.43 -4.96
N LYS A 589 22.97 0.50 -4.39
CA LYS A 589 23.25 1.14 -3.09
C LYS A 589 22.39 0.58 -1.96
N THR A 590 21.18 0.12 -2.27
CA THR A 590 20.19 -0.29 -1.25
C THR A 590 20.25 -1.78 -0.92
N MET A 591 20.74 -2.63 -1.82
CA MET A 591 20.85 -4.09 -1.61
C MET A 591 22.18 -4.59 -1.00
N PRO A 592 23.36 -3.96 -1.19
CA PRO A 592 24.61 -4.44 -0.57
C PRO A 592 24.61 -4.42 0.97
N VAL A 593 23.72 -3.62 1.56
CA VAL A 593 23.44 -3.48 2.99
C VAL A 593 23.15 -4.81 3.70
N TYR A 594 22.54 -5.78 3.02
CA TYR A 594 22.25 -7.10 3.62
C TYR A 594 23.52 -7.92 3.90
N GLY A 595 24.55 -7.76 3.07
CA GLY A 595 25.82 -8.48 3.22
C GLY A 595 26.74 -7.90 4.30
N SER A 596 26.57 -6.61 4.63
CA SER A 596 27.38 -5.91 5.63
C SER A 596 26.73 -5.81 7.01
N TYR A 597 25.51 -6.32 7.17
CA TYR A 597 24.80 -6.33 8.45
C TYR A 597 25.43 -7.30 9.46
N GLU A 598 25.81 -6.77 10.63
CA GLU A 598 26.36 -7.51 11.76
C GLU A 598 25.43 -7.35 12.98
N PRO A 599 24.68 -8.40 13.39
CA PRO A 599 23.65 -8.30 14.43
C PRO A 599 24.20 -8.01 15.83
N ASP A 600 25.42 -8.45 16.13
CA ASP A 600 26.02 -8.16 17.45
C ASP A 600 26.38 -6.68 17.60
N GLU A 601 26.71 -6.01 16.50
CA GLU A 601 26.91 -4.56 16.50
C GLU A 601 25.58 -3.82 16.64
N PHE A 602 24.52 -4.32 15.98
CA PHE A 602 23.15 -3.80 16.16
C PHE A 602 22.70 -3.90 17.62
N LYS A 603 22.86 -5.06 18.27
CA LYS A 603 22.53 -5.25 19.70
C LYS A 603 23.25 -4.24 20.61
N LYS A 604 24.57 -4.10 20.44
CA LYS A 604 25.39 -3.17 21.24
C LYS A 604 24.92 -1.73 21.10
N ARG A 605 24.54 -1.32 19.88
CA ARG A 605 24.05 0.04 19.62
C ARG A 605 22.65 0.24 20.16
N PHE A 606 21.77 -0.75 20.04
CA PHE A 606 20.41 -0.66 20.58
C PHE A 606 20.38 -0.67 22.11
N ALA A 607 21.35 -1.32 22.78
CA ALA A 607 21.52 -1.21 24.23
C ALA A 607 21.74 0.25 24.68
N LYS A 608 22.45 1.06 23.88
CA LYS A 608 22.62 2.50 24.15
C LYS A 608 21.33 3.30 23.91
N VAL A 609 20.51 2.88 22.96
CA VAL A 609 19.18 3.47 22.72
C VAL A 609 18.27 3.21 23.93
N ALA A 610 18.34 2.01 24.52
CA ALA A 610 17.57 1.65 25.72
C ALA A 610 17.84 2.59 26.90
N GLU A 611 19.11 2.95 27.15
CA GLU A 611 19.49 3.90 28.21
C GLU A 611 18.88 5.31 28.05
N LEU A 612 18.45 5.66 26.83
CA LEU A 612 17.77 6.93 26.57
C LEU A 612 16.27 6.84 26.81
N VAL A 613 15.65 5.67 26.59
CA VAL A 613 14.22 5.45 26.83
C VAL A 613 13.88 5.66 28.30
N ASP A 614 14.74 5.23 29.22
CA ASP A 614 14.59 5.45 30.66
C ASP A 614 14.51 6.93 31.07
N LYS A 615 14.91 7.85 30.17
CA LYS A 615 14.94 9.31 30.39
C LYS A 615 13.74 10.04 29.77
N LEU A 616 12.93 9.38 28.95
CA LEU A 616 11.68 9.91 28.37
C LEU A 616 10.57 9.91 29.39
#